data_AF-A0A1V6D2Z6-F1
#
_entry.id   AF-A0A1V6D2Z6-F1
#
_cell.length_a   1.000
_cell.length_b   1.000
_cell.length_c   1.000
_cell.angle_alpha   90.00
_cell.angle_beta   90.00
_cell.angle_gamma   90.00
#
_symmetry.space_group_name_H-M   'P 1'
#
loop_
_entity.id
_entity.type
_entity.pdbx_description
1 polymer ?
#
loop_
_entity_poly.entity_id
_entity_poly.type
_entity_poly.pdbx_seq_one_letter_code
_entity_poly.pdbx_strand_id
1 'polypeptide(L)'
;MAGIQFWPEMTGLDETLLKRMESFKQVVPIFTNVIFDTSQPHANVVFTDMFSWLDQVLKVIKAHPETLFVIRAHPDESRPGKASQESVAEWVQERGVDSLPNAVFVKPDEYFSSYEMIQRAKFVMIYNSTIGMEAAIMGAPVLCAGKARFTQLETVFFPQTRAEYMAQLEEFLTSEKVSAPEVHRLNARRFLYFQLFRTSLPFDHFLEPDGIWPGFVRLKDFSPQDLLPEHSPTLKAISEGLLQGGNFLLPEV
;
A
#
# COMPACT_ATOMS: atom_id res chain seq x y z
N MET A 1 6.34 17.41 3.71
CA MET A 1 6.75 16.00 3.76
C MET A 1 7.10 15.69 5.21
N ALA A 2 6.50 14.66 5.81
CA ALA A 2 6.93 14.20 7.14
C ALA A 2 8.39 13.74 7.00
N GLY A 3 9.34 14.52 7.53
CA GLY A 3 10.78 14.39 7.31
C GLY A 3 11.43 13.16 7.97
N ILE A 4 10.75 12.01 7.92
CA ILE A 4 11.29 10.73 8.37
C ILE A 4 11.87 10.02 7.15
N GLN A 5 13.19 9.98 7.06
CA GLN A 5 13.89 9.13 6.12
C GLN A 5 13.89 7.71 6.67
N PHE A 6 12.95 6.88 6.21
CA PHE A 6 12.88 5.46 6.61
C PHE A 6 14.06 4.64 6.04
N TRP A 7 14.68 5.11 4.95
CA TRP A 7 15.70 4.36 4.20
C TRP A 7 16.97 5.19 3.98
N PRO A 8 18.16 4.70 4.36
CA PRO A 8 19.41 5.44 4.23
C PRO A 8 19.80 5.68 2.76
N GLU A 9 19.54 4.72 1.87
CA GLU A 9 19.71 4.81 0.42
C GLU A 9 18.60 4.03 -0.29
N MET A 10 18.09 4.52 -1.43
CA MET A 10 17.26 3.73 -2.35
C MET A 10 18.12 3.36 -3.56
N THR A 11 18.55 2.12 -3.63
CA THR A 11 19.21 1.59 -4.83
C THR A 11 18.18 1.26 -5.91
N GLY A 12 18.57 1.41 -7.18
CA GLY A 12 17.78 0.94 -8.32
C GLY A 12 17.65 -0.58 -8.31
N LEU A 13 16.89 -1.13 -9.25
CA LEU A 13 16.82 -2.59 -9.46
C LEU A 13 18.23 -3.12 -9.78
N ASP A 14 18.63 -4.21 -9.13
CA ASP A 14 19.93 -4.83 -9.41
C ASP A 14 19.99 -5.39 -10.85
N GLU A 15 21.20 -5.48 -11.40
CA GLU A 15 21.38 -5.93 -12.78
C GLU A 15 20.89 -7.37 -13.03
N THR A 16 20.92 -8.22 -12.02
CA THR A 16 20.50 -9.63 -12.14
C THR A 16 18.99 -9.70 -12.30
N LEU A 17 18.24 -8.93 -11.51
CA LEU A 17 16.79 -8.81 -11.61
C LEU A 17 16.40 -8.14 -12.93
N LEU A 18 17.09 -7.09 -13.36
CA LEU A 18 16.85 -6.45 -14.66
C LEU A 18 17.02 -7.42 -15.82
N LYS A 19 18.15 -8.15 -15.88
CA LYS A 19 18.41 -9.18 -16.91
C LYS A 19 17.36 -10.29 -16.86
N ARG A 20 16.89 -10.65 -15.66
CA ARG A 20 15.82 -11.64 -15.49
C ARG A 20 14.49 -11.09 -15.99
N MET A 21 14.15 -9.83 -15.73
CA MET A 21 12.92 -9.21 -16.26
C MET A 21 12.90 -9.20 -17.79
N GLU A 22 14.05 -8.94 -18.43
CA GLU A 22 14.19 -8.94 -19.89
C GLU A 22 14.01 -10.32 -20.55
N SER A 23 14.18 -11.42 -19.80
CA SER A 23 14.02 -12.78 -20.34
C SER A 23 12.57 -13.28 -20.36
N PHE A 24 11.61 -12.51 -19.82
CA PHE A 24 10.18 -12.83 -19.81
C PHE A 24 9.39 -11.87 -20.70
N LYS A 25 8.20 -12.29 -21.13
CA LYS A 25 7.33 -11.46 -21.97
C LYS A 25 6.80 -10.24 -21.22
N GLN A 26 6.60 -10.39 -19.92
CA GLN A 26 6.02 -9.38 -19.05
C GLN A 26 6.40 -9.61 -17.59
N VAL A 27 6.31 -8.55 -16.80
CA VAL A 27 6.56 -8.59 -15.35
C VAL A 27 5.32 -8.14 -14.60
N VAL A 28 4.98 -8.87 -13.54
CA VAL A 28 3.85 -8.57 -12.64
C VAL A 28 4.36 -8.57 -11.20
N PRO A 29 4.59 -7.39 -10.59
CA PRO A 29 4.88 -7.30 -9.18
C PRO A 29 3.64 -7.57 -8.33
N ILE A 30 3.85 -8.29 -7.23
CA ILE A 30 2.87 -8.63 -6.21
C ILE A 30 3.37 -8.03 -4.90
N PHE A 31 2.73 -6.97 -4.43
CA PHE A 31 3.07 -6.37 -3.14
C PHE A 31 2.15 -6.89 -2.04
N THR A 32 2.74 -7.47 -1.00
CA THR A 32 2.02 -7.97 0.17
C THR A 32 1.92 -6.93 1.28
N ASN A 33 1.21 -7.29 2.35
CA ASN A 33 0.97 -6.46 3.53
C ASN A 33 1.41 -7.19 4.79
N VAL A 34 1.64 -6.44 5.87
CA VAL A 34 1.82 -7.03 7.21
C VAL A 34 0.48 -7.61 7.70
N ILE A 35 0.46 -8.90 8.05
CA ILE A 35 -0.76 -9.65 8.41
C ILE A 35 -1.40 -9.20 9.72
N PHE A 36 -0.61 -8.62 10.63
CA PHE A 36 -1.09 -8.12 11.93
C PHE A 36 -1.52 -6.65 11.92
N ASP A 37 -1.61 -6.01 10.75
CA ASP A 37 -2.17 -4.66 10.65
C ASP A 37 -3.66 -4.69 11.05
N THR A 38 -4.04 -3.83 11.99
CA THR A 38 -5.41 -3.60 12.45
C THR A 38 -6.43 -3.34 11.33
N SER A 39 -5.97 -3.02 10.12
CA SER A 39 -6.80 -2.87 8.92
C SER A 39 -7.26 -4.19 8.28
N GLN A 40 -6.58 -5.31 8.56
CA GLN A 40 -6.77 -6.61 7.86
C GLN A 40 -8.15 -7.25 8.02
N PRO A 41 -8.81 -7.27 9.20
CA PRO A 41 -10.13 -7.88 9.33
C PRO A 41 -11.21 -7.25 8.44
N HIS A 42 -11.04 -5.97 8.08
CA HIS A 42 -11.95 -5.26 7.19
C HIS A 42 -11.55 -5.37 5.71
N ALA A 43 -10.36 -5.92 5.43
CA ALA A 43 -9.82 -6.08 4.09
C ALA A 43 -10.28 -7.36 3.39
N ASN A 44 -10.55 -8.41 4.16
CA ASN A 44 -10.84 -9.77 3.69
C ASN A 44 -12.28 -9.92 3.17
N VAL A 45 -12.64 -9.16 2.13
CA VAL A 45 -13.99 -9.18 1.54
C VAL A 45 -14.09 -10.06 0.29
N VAL A 46 -12.97 -10.30 -0.42
CA VAL A 46 -12.92 -11.15 -1.61
C VAL A 46 -12.36 -12.53 -1.25
N PHE A 47 -11.20 -12.56 -0.60
CA PHE A 47 -10.53 -13.77 -0.11
C PHE A 47 -10.65 -13.87 1.40
N THR A 48 -10.53 -15.09 1.95
CA THR A 48 -10.58 -15.33 3.39
C THR A 48 -9.50 -14.55 4.14
N ASP A 49 -8.31 -14.46 3.53
CA ASP A 49 -7.12 -13.77 4.01
C ASP A 49 -6.11 -13.64 2.84
N MET A 50 -4.97 -13.00 3.10
CA MET A 50 -3.91 -12.76 2.12
C MET A 50 -3.22 -14.05 1.67
N PHE A 51 -3.01 -15.04 2.54
CA PHE A 51 -2.34 -16.29 2.18
C PHE A 51 -3.24 -17.18 1.33
N SER A 52 -4.54 -17.22 1.62
CA SER A 52 -5.56 -17.83 0.78
C SER A 52 -5.57 -17.22 -0.64
N TRP A 53 -5.30 -15.91 -0.76
CA TRP A 53 -5.11 -15.26 -2.05
C TRP A 53 -3.80 -15.67 -2.71
N LEU A 54 -2.67 -15.63 -1.99
CA LEU A 54 -1.36 -16.05 -2.49
C LEU A 54 -1.35 -17.51 -2.96
N ASP A 55 -2.07 -18.41 -2.30
CA ASP A 55 -2.23 -19.80 -2.72
C ASP A 55 -2.96 -19.93 -4.08
N GLN A 56 -3.90 -19.05 -4.40
CA GLN A 56 -4.51 -18.99 -5.74
C GLN A 56 -3.57 -18.34 -6.76
N VAL A 57 -2.87 -17.28 -6.38
CA VAL A 57 -1.86 -16.62 -7.23
C VAL A 57 -0.76 -17.60 -7.59
N LEU A 58 -0.31 -18.47 -6.67
CA LEU A 58 0.69 -19.49 -6.95
C LEU A 58 0.26 -20.46 -8.07
N LYS A 59 -1.03 -20.77 -8.17
CA LYS A 59 -1.55 -21.59 -9.29
C LYS A 59 -1.41 -20.85 -10.61
N VAL A 60 -1.67 -19.54 -10.61
CA VAL A 60 -1.49 -18.66 -11.78
C VAL A 60 -0.02 -18.55 -12.15
N ILE A 61 0.88 -18.35 -11.19
CA ILE A 61 2.32 -18.32 -11.43
C ILE A 61 2.76 -19.59 -12.17
N LYS A 62 2.31 -20.76 -11.71
CA LYS A 62 2.64 -22.05 -12.35
C LYS A 62 2.04 -22.21 -13.75
N ALA A 63 0.90 -21.57 -14.03
CA ALA A 63 0.21 -21.64 -15.32
C ALA A 63 0.78 -20.68 -16.38
N HIS A 64 1.50 -19.63 -15.96
CA HIS A 64 2.02 -18.57 -16.83
C HIS A 64 3.56 -18.49 -16.83
N PRO A 65 4.27 -19.51 -17.35
CA PRO A 65 5.74 -19.55 -17.36
C PRO A 65 6.38 -18.43 -18.18
N GLU A 66 5.62 -17.76 -19.07
CA GLU A 66 6.07 -16.62 -19.86
C GLU A 66 6.07 -15.28 -19.10
N THR A 67 5.48 -15.24 -17.90
CA THR A 67 5.36 -14.06 -17.05
C THR A 67 6.28 -14.18 -15.84
N LEU A 68 7.09 -13.15 -15.59
CA LEU A 68 7.86 -13.05 -14.35
C LEU A 68 6.98 -12.43 -13.25
N PHE A 69 6.77 -13.16 -12.16
CA PHE A 69 6.09 -12.66 -10.98
C PHE A 69 7.12 -12.27 -9.91
N VAL A 70 7.03 -11.03 -9.41
CA VAL A 70 7.94 -10.52 -8.37
C VAL A 70 7.15 -10.30 -7.10
N ILE A 71 7.28 -11.21 -6.14
CA ILE A 71 6.58 -11.14 -4.85
C ILE A 71 7.47 -10.36 -3.89
N ARG A 72 6.99 -9.22 -3.42
CA ARG A 72 7.71 -8.38 -2.46
C ARG A 72 7.00 -8.37 -1.12
N ALA A 73 7.68 -8.91 -0.11
CA ALA A 73 7.25 -8.83 1.27
C ALA A 73 7.25 -7.38 1.78
N HIS A 74 6.41 -7.08 2.75
CA HIS A 74 6.37 -5.73 3.32
C HIS A 74 7.61 -5.52 4.21
N PRO A 75 8.34 -4.38 4.12
CA PRO A 75 9.58 -4.19 4.88
C PRO A 75 9.42 -4.28 6.40
N ASP A 76 8.26 -3.89 6.93
CA ASP A 76 7.95 -4.01 8.36
C ASP A 76 7.78 -5.48 8.86
N GLU A 77 7.70 -6.49 7.98
CA GLU A 77 7.57 -7.91 8.41
C GLU A 77 8.79 -8.40 9.21
N SER A 78 10.00 -7.87 8.94
CA SER A 78 11.24 -8.22 9.63
C SER A 78 11.60 -7.28 10.77
N ARG A 79 10.74 -6.29 11.09
CA ARG A 79 11.07 -5.25 12.06
C ARG A 79 11.20 -5.84 13.48
N PRO A 80 12.35 -5.65 14.17
CA PRO A 80 12.54 -6.14 15.54
C PRO A 80 11.43 -5.64 16.47
N GLY A 81 10.80 -6.57 17.20
CA GLY A 81 9.67 -6.28 18.09
C GLY A 81 8.28 -6.26 17.43
N LYS A 82 8.19 -6.43 16.11
CA LYS A 82 6.93 -6.57 15.34
C LYS A 82 6.95 -7.75 14.37
N ALA A 83 7.84 -8.72 14.59
CA ALA A 83 8.01 -9.87 13.71
C ALA A 83 6.69 -10.65 13.58
N SER A 84 6.34 -10.96 12.34
CA SER A 84 5.15 -11.73 12.00
C SER A 84 5.27 -13.17 12.53
N GLN A 85 4.23 -13.73 13.15
CA GLN A 85 4.18 -15.18 13.46
C GLN A 85 3.90 -16.05 12.23
N GLU A 86 3.45 -15.42 11.14
CA GLU A 86 3.26 -16.03 9.83
C GLU A 86 3.75 -15.01 8.80
N SER A 87 4.84 -15.29 8.09
CA SER A 87 5.48 -14.35 7.17
C SER A 87 5.35 -14.78 5.71
N VAL A 88 5.46 -13.81 4.79
CA VAL A 88 5.49 -14.14 3.36
C VAL A 88 6.74 -14.95 3.00
N ALA A 89 7.84 -14.75 3.73
CA ALA A 89 9.06 -15.53 3.56
C ALA A 89 8.86 -17.02 3.90
N GLU A 90 8.19 -17.32 5.02
CA GLU A 90 7.83 -18.70 5.39
C GLU A 90 6.89 -19.31 4.35
N TRP A 91 5.85 -18.58 3.91
CA TRP A 91 4.95 -19.05 2.87
C TRP A 91 5.68 -19.37 1.55
N VAL A 92 6.62 -18.51 1.13
CA VAL A 92 7.46 -18.74 -0.06
C VAL A 92 8.27 -20.02 0.06
N GLN A 93 8.90 -20.24 1.21
CA GLN A 93 9.72 -21.43 1.47
C GLN A 93 8.87 -22.70 1.51
N GLU A 94 7.76 -22.69 2.26
CA GLU A 94 6.88 -23.84 2.41
C GLU A 94 6.21 -24.27 1.10
N ARG A 95 5.87 -23.29 0.25
CA ARG A 95 5.22 -23.54 -1.05
C ARG A 95 6.21 -23.72 -2.19
N GLY A 96 7.52 -23.58 -1.93
CA GLY A 96 8.60 -23.74 -2.90
C GLY A 96 8.55 -22.71 -4.03
N VAL A 97 8.13 -21.48 -3.74
CA VAL A 97 7.96 -20.43 -4.77
C VAL A 97 9.31 -19.99 -5.34
N ASP A 98 10.35 -19.98 -4.50
CA ASP A 98 11.74 -19.71 -4.84
C ASP A 98 12.33 -20.70 -5.87
N SER A 99 11.78 -21.93 -5.93
CA SER A 99 12.17 -22.93 -6.92
C SER A 99 11.57 -22.70 -8.32
N LEU A 100 10.58 -21.80 -8.46
CA LEU A 100 9.92 -21.56 -9.74
C LEU A 100 10.78 -20.66 -10.65
N PRO A 101 10.96 -21.03 -11.93
CA PRO A 101 11.81 -20.26 -12.85
C PRO A 101 11.26 -18.85 -13.13
N ASN A 102 9.95 -18.67 -13.00
CA ASN A 102 9.22 -17.45 -13.29
C ASN A 102 8.69 -16.72 -12.05
N ALA A 103 9.24 -17.01 -10.87
CA ALA A 103 8.98 -16.28 -9.65
C ALA A 103 10.28 -15.75 -9.03
N VAL A 104 10.22 -14.54 -8.47
CA VAL A 104 11.26 -13.93 -7.65
C VAL A 104 10.62 -13.48 -6.35
N PHE A 105 11.20 -13.89 -5.23
CA PHE A 105 10.83 -13.37 -3.92
C PHE A 105 11.84 -12.31 -3.49
N VAL A 106 11.31 -11.16 -3.06
CA VAL A 106 12.05 -10.02 -2.55
C VAL A 106 11.76 -9.90 -1.07
N LYS A 107 12.81 -10.04 -0.28
CA LYS A 107 12.72 -10.07 1.18
C LYS A 107 12.43 -8.67 1.76
N PRO A 108 11.90 -8.60 3.00
CA PRO A 108 11.64 -7.32 3.67
C PRO A 108 12.85 -6.40 3.81
N ASP A 109 14.06 -6.98 3.92
CA ASP A 109 15.33 -6.28 4.11
C ASP A 109 16.04 -5.90 2.81
N GLU A 110 15.47 -6.23 1.64
CA GLU A 110 16.04 -5.87 0.34
C GLU A 110 15.63 -4.44 -0.06
N TYR A 111 16.65 -3.60 -0.22
CA TYR A 111 16.50 -2.19 -0.54
C TYR A 111 16.52 -1.99 -2.05
N PHE A 112 15.36 -1.96 -2.69
CA PHE A 112 15.27 -1.40 -4.04
C PHE A 112 13.96 -0.64 -4.25
N SER A 113 13.96 0.27 -5.23
CA SER A 113 12.81 1.13 -5.54
C SER A 113 11.62 0.34 -6.10
N SER A 114 10.54 0.22 -5.31
CA SER A 114 9.26 -0.31 -5.81
C SER A 114 8.72 0.46 -7.02
N TYR A 115 9.06 1.75 -7.15
CA TYR A 115 8.62 2.58 -8.25
C TYR A 115 9.26 2.18 -9.59
N GLU A 116 10.54 1.80 -9.59
CA GLU A 116 11.20 1.31 -10.81
C GLU A 116 10.58 0.01 -11.31
N MET A 117 10.14 -0.84 -10.39
CA MET A 117 9.41 -2.06 -10.69
C MET A 117 8.01 -1.76 -11.23
N ILE A 118 7.28 -0.82 -10.62
CA ILE A 118 5.97 -0.37 -11.11
C ILE A 118 6.07 0.17 -12.55
N GLN A 119 7.11 0.95 -12.86
CA GLN A 119 7.32 1.52 -14.20
C GLN A 119 7.54 0.47 -15.29
N ARG A 120 8.07 -0.70 -14.94
CA ARG A 120 8.35 -1.82 -15.85
C ARG A 120 7.25 -2.88 -15.85
N ALA A 121 6.30 -2.78 -14.93
CA ALA A 121 5.23 -3.75 -14.77
C ALA A 121 4.19 -3.62 -15.88
N LYS A 122 3.62 -4.74 -16.31
CA LYS A 122 2.41 -4.74 -17.15
C LYS A 122 1.19 -4.26 -16.36
N PHE A 123 1.08 -4.75 -15.14
CA PHE A 123 0.14 -4.31 -14.11
C PHE A 123 0.68 -4.75 -12.75
N VAL A 124 0.14 -4.15 -11.69
CA VAL A 124 0.54 -4.42 -10.30
C VAL A 124 -0.55 -5.21 -9.60
N MET A 125 -0.18 -6.19 -8.79
CA MET A 125 -1.09 -6.91 -7.90
C MET A 125 -0.83 -6.49 -6.45
N ILE A 126 -1.91 -6.26 -5.70
CA ILE A 126 -1.84 -6.00 -4.26
C ILE A 126 -2.95 -6.75 -3.54
N TYR A 127 -2.74 -7.02 -2.24
CA TYR A 127 -3.85 -7.35 -1.37
C TYR A 127 -4.62 -6.08 -0.99
N ASN A 128 -4.08 -5.28 -0.07
CA ASN A 128 -4.64 -3.98 0.33
C ASN A 128 -3.54 -2.94 0.63
N SER A 129 -2.34 -3.13 0.08
CA SER A 129 -1.17 -2.28 0.31
C SER A 129 -1.37 -0.84 -0.20
N THR A 130 -0.90 0.14 0.57
CA THR A 130 -0.94 1.56 0.17
C THR A 130 -0.13 1.84 -1.10
N ILE A 131 0.84 0.98 -1.41
CA ILE A 131 1.62 1.12 -2.64
C ILE A 131 0.77 0.97 -3.90
N GLY A 132 -0.39 0.31 -3.83
CA GLY A 132 -1.34 0.28 -4.94
C GLY A 132 -1.93 1.65 -5.26
N MET A 133 -2.13 2.51 -4.26
CA MET A 133 -2.56 3.89 -4.49
C MET A 133 -1.45 4.70 -5.18
N GLU A 134 -0.20 4.50 -4.78
CA GLU A 134 0.96 5.15 -5.39
C GLU A 134 1.13 4.71 -6.85
N ALA A 135 1.00 3.41 -7.12
CA ALA A 135 0.99 2.86 -8.47
C ALA A 135 -0.15 3.44 -9.33
N ALA A 136 -1.36 3.58 -8.77
CA ALA A 136 -2.48 4.24 -9.45
C ALA A 136 -2.21 5.72 -9.75
N ILE A 137 -1.55 6.46 -8.84
CA ILE A 137 -1.13 7.86 -9.07
C ILE A 137 -0.11 7.96 -10.22
N MET A 138 0.75 6.95 -10.37
CA MET A 138 1.68 6.82 -11.49
C MET A 138 1.00 6.41 -12.80
N GLY A 139 -0.28 6.02 -12.76
CA GLY A 139 -1.06 5.57 -13.92
C GLY A 139 -0.90 4.09 -14.25
N ALA A 140 -0.27 3.29 -13.38
CA ALA A 140 -0.18 1.86 -13.57
C ALA A 140 -1.55 1.18 -13.33
N PRO A 141 -1.90 0.13 -14.10
CA PRO A 141 -3.03 -0.73 -13.75
C PRO A 141 -2.72 -1.48 -12.45
N VAL A 142 -3.67 -1.46 -11.51
CA VAL A 142 -3.53 -2.11 -10.21
C VAL A 142 -4.73 -3.02 -9.99
N LEU A 143 -4.47 -4.32 -9.80
CA LEU A 143 -5.46 -5.31 -9.45
C LEU A 143 -5.41 -5.59 -7.94
N CYS A 144 -6.49 -5.24 -7.25
CA CYS A 144 -6.61 -5.28 -5.80
C CYS A 144 -7.40 -6.51 -5.36
N ALA A 145 -6.88 -7.29 -4.41
CA ALA A 145 -7.51 -8.52 -3.92
C ALA A 145 -8.23 -8.35 -2.57
N GLY A 146 -7.97 -7.26 -1.86
CA GLY A 146 -8.60 -6.94 -0.58
C GLY A 146 -9.10 -5.49 -0.54
N LYS A 147 -10.06 -5.22 0.34
CA LYS A 147 -10.55 -3.85 0.56
C LYS A 147 -9.46 -3.01 1.21
N ALA A 148 -9.14 -1.88 0.59
CA ALA A 148 -8.23 -0.88 1.14
C ALA A 148 -8.96 0.44 1.38
N ARG A 149 -8.37 1.36 2.17
CA ARG A 149 -9.00 2.66 2.46
C ARG A 149 -9.38 3.45 1.20
N PHE A 150 -8.56 3.34 0.16
CA PHE A 150 -8.74 4.02 -1.12
C PHE A 150 -9.74 3.33 -2.06
N THR A 151 -10.09 2.05 -1.83
CA THR A 151 -11.05 1.29 -2.68
C THR A 151 -12.51 1.71 -2.51
N GLN A 152 -12.79 2.70 -1.65
CA GLN A 152 -14.10 3.36 -1.56
C GLN A 152 -14.37 4.28 -2.76
N LEU A 153 -13.32 4.63 -3.50
CA LEU A 153 -13.39 5.32 -4.77
C LEU A 153 -12.85 4.40 -5.86
N GLU A 154 -13.19 4.69 -7.11
CA GLU A 154 -12.66 3.99 -8.27
C GLU A 154 -11.19 4.42 -8.49
N THR A 155 -10.28 3.84 -7.70
CA THR A 155 -8.83 4.13 -7.73
C THR A 155 -8.00 3.01 -8.34
N VAL A 156 -8.54 1.79 -8.33
CA VAL A 156 -7.88 0.54 -8.75
C VAL A 156 -8.93 -0.42 -9.26
N PHE A 157 -8.52 -1.45 -10.01
CA PHE A 157 -9.41 -2.55 -10.34
C PHE A 157 -9.63 -3.39 -9.09
N PHE A 158 -10.87 -3.42 -8.60
CA PHE A 158 -11.25 -4.16 -7.40
C PHE A 158 -12.49 -5.02 -7.65
N PRO A 159 -12.30 -6.22 -8.21
CA PRO A 159 -13.36 -7.24 -8.33
C PRO A 159 -14.00 -7.57 -6.98
N GLN A 160 -15.31 -7.80 -6.97
CA GLN A 160 -16.05 -7.97 -5.72
C GLN A 160 -16.17 -9.44 -5.30
N THR A 161 -15.79 -10.38 -6.19
CA THR A 161 -15.78 -11.81 -5.90
C THR A 161 -14.48 -12.48 -6.34
N ARG A 162 -14.17 -13.64 -5.74
CA ARG A 162 -12.98 -14.43 -6.14
C ARG A 162 -13.01 -14.82 -7.62
N ALA A 163 -14.19 -15.18 -8.13
CA ALA A 163 -14.35 -15.56 -9.53
C ALA A 163 -14.04 -14.40 -10.48
N GLU A 164 -14.59 -13.22 -10.20
CA GLU A 164 -14.30 -12.00 -10.97
C GLU A 164 -12.82 -11.61 -10.86
N TYR A 165 -12.22 -11.75 -9.68
CA TYR A 165 -10.79 -11.50 -9.48
C TYR A 165 -9.93 -12.39 -10.37
N MET A 166 -10.18 -13.71 -10.35
CA MET A 166 -9.42 -14.66 -11.15
C MET A 166 -9.64 -14.43 -12.66
N ALA A 167 -10.87 -14.11 -13.07
CA ALA A 167 -11.18 -13.80 -14.46
C ALA A 167 -10.44 -12.54 -14.95
N GLN A 168 -10.43 -11.47 -14.14
CA GLN A 168 -9.73 -10.23 -14.49
C GLN A 168 -8.19 -10.40 -14.46
N LEU A 169 -7.66 -11.21 -13.55
CA LEU A 169 -6.24 -11.57 -13.55
C LEU A 169 -5.83 -12.29 -14.84
N GLU A 170 -6.63 -13.27 -15.28
CA GLU A 170 -6.40 -13.99 -16.54
C GLU A 170 -6.47 -13.05 -17.75
N GLU A 171 -7.48 -12.18 -17.80
CA GLU A 171 -7.62 -11.16 -18.84
C GLU A 171 -6.38 -10.26 -18.91
N PHE A 172 -5.88 -9.79 -17.76
CA PHE A 172 -4.71 -8.93 -17.69
C PHE A 172 -3.44 -9.65 -18.12
N LEU A 173 -3.30 -10.95 -17.80
CA LEU A 173 -2.14 -11.75 -18.20
C LEU A 173 -2.13 -12.05 -19.70
N THR A 174 -3.29 -12.28 -20.30
CA THR A 174 -3.41 -12.68 -21.72
C THR A 174 -3.50 -11.50 -22.69
N SER A 175 -3.96 -10.34 -22.24
CA SER A 175 -4.05 -9.12 -23.06
C SER A 175 -2.68 -8.62 -23.52
N GLU A 176 -2.54 -8.04 -24.71
CA GLU A 176 -1.24 -7.48 -25.13
C GLU A 176 -0.79 -6.32 -24.23
N LYS A 177 -1.75 -5.49 -23.80
CA LYS A 177 -1.53 -4.34 -22.93
C LYS A 177 -2.69 -4.17 -21.96
N VAL A 178 -2.38 -3.69 -20.76
CA VAL A 178 -3.37 -3.29 -19.75
C VAL A 178 -3.23 -1.80 -19.51
N SER A 179 -4.34 -1.07 -19.43
CA SER A 179 -4.36 0.36 -19.12
C SER A 179 -5.37 0.65 -18.02
N ALA A 180 -4.96 1.45 -17.02
CA ALA A 180 -5.89 1.96 -16.03
C ALA A 180 -6.75 3.09 -16.62
N PRO A 181 -8.06 3.14 -16.29
CA PRO A 181 -8.88 4.31 -16.50
C PRO A 181 -8.26 5.56 -15.87
N GLU A 182 -8.36 6.72 -16.50
CA GLU A 182 -7.84 7.99 -15.95
C GLU A 182 -8.46 8.34 -14.58
N VAL A 183 -9.70 7.89 -14.35
CA VAL A 183 -10.41 8.10 -13.08
C VAL A 183 -9.67 7.44 -11.91
N HIS A 184 -8.96 6.33 -12.14
CA HIS A 184 -8.14 5.67 -11.11
C HIS A 184 -7.09 6.63 -10.56
N ARG A 185 -6.34 7.26 -11.47
CA ARG A 185 -5.28 8.21 -11.13
C ARG A 185 -5.85 9.46 -10.46
N LEU A 186 -6.93 10.01 -10.98
CA LEU A 186 -7.58 11.21 -10.43
C LEU A 186 -8.11 10.95 -9.02
N ASN A 187 -8.81 9.85 -8.80
CA ASN A 187 -9.36 9.49 -7.50
C ASN A 187 -8.26 9.15 -6.49
N ALA A 188 -7.19 8.47 -6.92
CA ALA A 188 -6.06 8.19 -6.03
C ALA A 188 -5.39 9.49 -5.56
N ARG A 189 -5.20 10.47 -6.46
CA ARG A 189 -4.71 11.82 -6.10
C ARG A 189 -5.67 12.55 -5.16
N ARG A 190 -6.97 12.53 -5.43
CA ARG A 190 -7.99 13.16 -4.58
C ARG A 190 -8.03 12.55 -3.20
N PHE A 191 -8.03 11.22 -3.11
CA PHE A 191 -8.00 10.49 -1.86
C PHE A 191 -6.77 10.87 -1.04
N LEU A 192 -5.58 10.82 -1.65
CA LEU A 192 -4.34 11.16 -0.97
C LEU A 192 -4.31 12.62 -0.52
N TYR A 193 -4.75 13.54 -1.38
CA TYR A 193 -4.86 14.96 -1.03
C TYR A 193 -5.80 15.16 0.17
N PHE A 194 -6.97 14.54 0.14
CA PHE A 194 -7.94 14.67 1.22
C PHE A 194 -7.39 14.09 2.54
N GLN A 195 -6.79 12.90 2.48
CA GLN A 195 -6.19 12.24 3.63
C GLN A 195 -5.05 13.07 4.25
N LEU A 196 -4.17 13.65 3.43
CA LEU A 196 -3.00 14.37 3.92
C LEU A 196 -3.28 15.81 4.33
N PHE A 197 -4.15 16.52 3.59
CA PHE A 197 -4.30 17.96 3.73
C PHE A 197 -5.67 18.41 4.22
N ARG A 198 -6.73 17.59 4.05
CA ARG A 198 -8.08 17.98 4.47
C ARG A 198 -8.46 17.42 5.81
N THR A 199 -8.11 16.16 6.09
CA THR A 199 -8.44 15.49 7.37
C THR A 199 -7.37 15.69 8.45
N SER A 200 -6.23 16.30 8.13
CA SER A 200 -5.16 16.57 9.09
C SER A 200 -5.44 17.88 9.82
N LEU A 201 -5.62 17.81 11.13
CA LEU A 201 -5.76 18.99 11.98
C LEU A 201 -4.40 19.41 12.54
N PRO A 202 -4.00 20.69 12.44
CA PRO A 202 -2.72 21.17 12.94
C PRO A 202 -2.75 21.27 14.48
N PHE A 203 -1.79 20.59 15.11
CA PHE A 203 -1.57 20.61 16.56
C PHE A 203 -0.22 21.22 16.94
N ASP A 204 0.44 21.94 16.03
CA ASP A 204 1.76 22.53 16.23
C ASP A 204 1.80 23.57 17.37
N HIS A 205 0.67 24.16 17.74
CA HIS A 205 0.59 25.01 18.94
C HIS A 205 0.73 24.22 20.25
N PHE A 206 0.29 22.95 20.27
CA PHE A 206 0.24 22.11 21.47
C PHE A 206 1.33 21.04 21.51
N LEU A 207 1.85 20.65 20.36
CA LEU A 207 2.79 19.55 20.19
C LEU A 207 4.10 20.02 19.57
N GLU A 208 5.20 19.45 20.04
CA GLU A 208 6.52 19.54 19.41
C GLU A 208 7.21 18.18 19.35
N PRO A 209 8.17 17.98 18.44
CA PRO A 209 9.02 16.80 18.46
C PRO A 209 9.67 16.62 19.84
N ASP A 210 9.71 15.38 20.34
CA ASP A 210 10.32 15.09 21.64
C ASP A 210 11.85 15.20 21.63
N GLY A 211 12.47 15.17 20.44
CA GLY A 211 13.91 15.21 20.23
C GLY A 211 14.62 13.89 20.55
N ILE A 212 13.88 12.83 20.92
CA ILE A 212 14.41 11.52 21.30
C ILE A 212 14.16 10.51 20.19
N TRP A 213 12.92 10.39 19.72
CA TRP A 213 12.52 9.41 18.73
C TRP A 213 11.91 10.10 17.50
N PRO A 214 12.41 9.84 16.29
CA PRO A 214 11.83 10.39 15.08
C PRO A 214 10.33 10.08 14.96
N GLY A 215 9.52 11.15 14.84
CA GLY A 215 8.06 11.05 14.72
C GLY A 215 7.30 11.03 16.05
N PHE A 216 7.97 11.00 17.20
CA PHE A 216 7.34 11.15 18.50
C PHE A 216 7.25 12.63 18.88
N VAL A 217 6.20 12.95 19.65
CA VAL A 217 5.87 14.31 20.05
C VAL A 217 5.64 14.38 21.56
N ARG A 218 5.91 15.54 22.13
CA ARG A 218 5.58 15.90 23.51
C ARG A 218 4.69 17.14 23.53
N LEU A 219 4.01 17.35 24.66
CA LEU A 219 3.25 18.57 24.90
C LEU A 219 4.20 19.76 25.08
N LYS A 220 3.83 20.89 24.49
CA LYS A 220 4.38 22.21 24.82
C LYS A 220 3.77 22.73 26.12
N ASP A 221 4.38 23.76 26.68
CA ASP A 221 3.71 24.57 27.70
C ASP A 221 2.67 25.47 27.01
N PHE A 222 1.41 25.34 27.43
CA PHE A 222 0.28 26.17 26.98
C PHE A 222 -0.72 26.37 28.12
N SER A 223 -1.53 27.41 28.02
CA SER A 223 -2.57 27.71 29.01
C SER A 223 -3.81 26.85 28.77
N PRO A 224 -4.54 26.40 29.80
CA PRO A 224 -5.80 25.67 29.59
C PRO A 224 -6.83 26.42 28.75
N GLN A 225 -6.79 27.76 28.73
CA GLN A 225 -7.65 28.60 27.90
C GLN A 225 -7.35 28.45 26.41
N ASP A 226 -6.13 28.07 26.02
CA ASP A 226 -5.77 27.81 24.62
C ASP A 226 -6.51 26.59 24.05
N LEU A 227 -7.06 25.75 24.93
CA LEU A 227 -7.87 24.60 24.57
C LEU A 227 -9.32 24.95 24.17
N LEU A 228 -9.71 26.22 24.28
CA LEU A 228 -11.07 26.64 23.98
C LEU A 228 -11.29 26.81 22.45
N PRO A 229 -12.48 26.47 21.91
CA PRO A 229 -12.82 26.63 20.49
C PRO A 229 -12.60 28.04 19.93
N GLU A 230 -12.75 29.06 20.78
CA GLU A 230 -12.59 30.46 20.41
C GLU A 230 -11.13 30.83 20.14
N HIS A 231 -10.19 30.05 20.65
CA HIS A 231 -8.75 30.33 20.60
C HIS A 231 -7.99 29.42 19.64
N SER A 232 -8.61 28.35 19.13
CA SER A 232 -7.97 27.41 18.21
C SER A 232 -8.92 26.91 17.12
N PRO A 233 -8.64 27.17 15.83
CA PRO A 233 -9.41 26.62 14.72
C PRO A 233 -9.48 25.09 14.75
N THR A 234 -8.40 24.43 15.17
CA THR A 234 -8.33 22.98 15.33
C THR A 234 -9.32 22.50 16.39
N LEU A 235 -9.33 23.14 17.56
CA LEU A 235 -10.22 22.71 18.65
C LEU A 235 -11.67 23.12 18.41
N LYS A 236 -11.89 24.18 17.63
CA LYS A 236 -13.20 24.51 17.09
C LYS A 236 -13.71 23.39 16.20
N ALA A 237 -12.93 22.95 15.21
CA ALA A 237 -13.32 21.84 14.32
C ALA A 237 -13.62 20.55 15.09
N ILE A 238 -12.83 20.24 16.13
CA ILE A 238 -13.07 19.09 17.01
C ILE A 238 -14.36 19.26 17.81
N SER A 239 -14.57 20.44 18.41
CA SER A 239 -15.73 20.70 19.26
C SER A 239 -17.03 20.71 18.47
N GLU A 240 -17.04 21.29 17.27
CA GLU A 240 -18.17 21.24 16.34
C GLU A 240 -18.42 19.81 15.86
N GLY A 241 -17.35 19.05 15.56
CA GLY A 241 -17.45 17.62 15.24
C GLY A 241 -18.12 16.80 16.35
N LEU A 242 -17.70 16.98 17.60
CA LEU A 242 -18.20 16.24 18.75
C LEU A 242 -19.61 16.67 19.19
N LEU A 243 -19.86 17.98 19.28
CA LEU A 243 -21.08 18.52 19.90
C LEU A 243 -22.21 18.74 18.90
N GLN A 244 -21.89 18.95 17.63
CA GLN A 244 -22.87 19.32 16.59
C GLN A 244 -22.94 18.28 15.46
N GLY A 245 -22.15 17.20 15.53
CA GLY A 245 -22.07 16.20 14.46
C GLY A 245 -21.40 16.75 13.18
N GLY A 246 -20.47 17.70 13.33
CA GLY A 246 -19.68 18.24 12.23
C GLY A 246 -18.70 17.22 11.62
N ASN A 247 -17.98 17.63 10.58
CA ASN A 247 -17.12 16.75 9.77
C ASN A 247 -15.64 16.70 10.24
N PHE A 248 -15.29 17.37 11.34
CA PHE A 248 -13.93 17.47 11.88
C PHE A 248 -12.91 18.12 10.91
N LEU A 249 -13.38 18.90 9.93
CA LEU A 249 -12.52 19.60 8.98
C LEU A 249 -12.35 21.07 9.37
N LEU A 250 -11.20 21.65 9.01
CA LEU A 250 -11.04 23.10 9.05
C LEU A 250 -11.93 23.76 7.97
N PRO A 251 -12.41 25.00 8.22
CA PRO A 251 -13.10 25.79 7.21
C PRO A 251 -12.24 25.99 5.95
N GLU A 252 -12.87 26.06 4.78
CA GLU A 252 -12.17 26.42 3.55
C GLU A 252 -11.77 27.89 3.60
N VAL A 253 -10.50 28.17 3.28
CA VAL A 253 -9.93 29.53 3.18
C VAL A 253 -10.02 30.00 1.74
#